data_AF-A0A7V4EKL0-F1
#
_entry.id   AF-A0A7V4EKL0-F1
#
_cell.length_a   1.000
_cell.length_b   1.000
_cell.length_c   1.000
_cell.angle_alpha   90.00
_cell.angle_beta   90.00
_cell.angle_gamma   90.00
#
_symmetry.space_group_name_H-M   'P 1'
#
loop_
_entity.id
_entity.type
_entity.pdbx_description
1 polymer ?
#
loop_
_entity_poly.entity_id
_entity_poly.type
_entity_poly.pdbx_seq_one_letter_code
_entity_poly.pdbx_strand_id
1 'polypeptide(L)'
;MPTPEFTYTPNYTYPVTDEWDTGVTQSRNGAERRASRRNSVMKSWELDFRTLTESDATGMQIFFNARKGRFEAFNWTCLLDSTQYLVRFDTDKLTFEKTGNKRFRVRVPLRQVTA
;
A
#
# COMPACT_ATOMS: atom_id res chain seq x y z
N MET A 1 0.19 18.35 11.63
CA MET A 1 0.07 18.51 10.15
C MET A 1 -1.01 17.56 9.68
N PRO A 2 -1.84 17.93 8.68
CA PRO A 2 -2.81 17.01 8.13
C PRO A 2 -2.11 15.79 7.54
N THR A 3 -2.69 14.61 7.73
CA THR A 3 -2.19 13.38 7.11
C THR A 3 -2.27 13.54 5.59
N PRO A 4 -1.18 13.30 4.84
CA PRO A 4 -1.22 13.33 3.38
C PRO A 4 -2.29 12.38 2.83
N GLU A 5 -2.88 12.74 1.69
CA GLU A 5 -3.92 11.93 1.04
C GLU A 5 -3.49 11.57 -0.38
N PHE A 6 -3.67 10.30 -0.74
CA PHE A 6 -3.40 9.79 -2.07
C PHE A 6 -4.70 9.78 -2.89
N THR A 7 -4.82 10.73 -3.81
CA THR A 7 -6.07 11.04 -4.54
C THR A 7 -6.11 10.51 -5.98
N TYR A 8 -5.05 9.83 -6.44
CA TYR A 8 -4.99 9.29 -7.80
C TYR A 8 -5.85 8.03 -7.95
N THR A 9 -6.70 8.00 -8.97
CA THR A 9 -7.62 6.88 -9.24
C THR A 9 -6.95 5.82 -10.13
N PRO A 10 -6.72 4.59 -9.65
CA PRO A 10 -6.20 3.51 -10.50
C PRO A 10 -7.24 2.97 -11.47
N ASN A 11 -6.78 2.30 -12.53
CA ASN A 11 -7.66 1.56 -13.42
C ASN A 11 -8.16 0.27 -12.75
N TYR A 12 -7.32 -0.36 -11.93
CA TYR A 12 -7.66 -1.56 -11.18
C TYR A 12 -7.11 -1.48 -9.75
N THR A 13 -7.93 -1.94 -8.80
CA THR A 13 -7.52 -2.13 -7.41
C THR A 13 -7.66 -3.61 -7.10
N TYR A 14 -6.56 -4.26 -6.75
CA TYR A 14 -6.53 -5.67 -6.39
C TYR A 14 -6.30 -5.81 -4.88
N PRO A 15 -7.17 -6.51 -4.13
CA PRO A 15 -6.84 -6.92 -2.77
C PRO A 15 -5.76 -8.00 -2.85
N VAL A 16 -4.66 -7.81 -2.14
CA VAL A 16 -3.51 -8.72 -2.22
C VAL A 16 -3.61 -9.79 -1.14
N THR A 17 -3.79 -9.41 0.13
CA THR A 17 -3.89 -10.37 1.24
C THR A 17 -4.54 -9.80 2.50
N ASP A 18 -5.14 -10.69 3.28
CA ASP A 18 -5.48 -10.50 4.70
C ASP A 18 -4.36 -11.13 5.56
N GLU A 19 -3.64 -10.32 6.34
CA GLU A 19 -2.45 -10.75 7.06
C GLU A 19 -2.60 -10.67 8.58
N TRP A 20 -2.38 -11.81 9.24
CA TRP A 20 -2.22 -11.93 10.68
C TRP A 20 -0.74 -12.13 11.04
N ASP A 21 -0.32 -11.54 12.16
CA ASP A 21 1.01 -11.77 12.73
C ASP A 21 0.84 -12.60 14.01
N THR A 22 1.11 -13.90 13.92
CA THR A 22 1.01 -14.82 15.06
C THR A 22 2.41 -15.13 15.58
N GLY A 23 2.68 -14.74 16.82
CA GLY A 23 3.88 -15.15 17.53
C GLY A 23 3.75 -16.59 18.03
N VAL A 24 4.75 -17.41 17.72
CA VAL A 24 4.87 -18.79 18.25
C VAL A 24 6.05 -18.83 19.21
N THR A 25 5.78 -19.25 20.44
CA THR A 25 6.81 -19.43 21.47
C THR A 25 6.81 -20.89 21.91
N GLN A 26 7.97 -21.54 21.83
CA GLN A 26 8.15 -22.90 22.33
C GLN A 26 8.84 -22.90 23.69
N SER A 27 8.29 -23.68 24.62
CA SER A 27 8.82 -23.86 25.97
C SER A 27 9.88 -24.97 25.98
N ARG A 28 10.74 -24.99 27.01
CA ARG A 28 11.82 -25.99 27.17
C ARG A 28 11.32 -27.44 27.24
N ASN A 29 10.06 -27.66 27.63
CA ASN A 29 9.39 -28.96 27.66
C ASN A 29 8.66 -29.31 26.35
N GLY A 30 8.82 -28.53 25.28
CA GLY A 30 8.15 -28.73 24.00
C GLY A 30 6.74 -28.16 23.91
N ALA A 31 6.21 -27.54 24.97
CA ALA A 31 4.89 -26.91 24.94
C ALA A 31 4.90 -25.64 24.07
N GLU A 32 4.01 -25.57 23.09
CA GLU A 32 3.85 -24.44 22.19
C GLU A 32 2.77 -23.46 22.71
N ARG A 33 3.06 -22.17 22.64
CA ARG A 33 2.09 -21.08 22.86
C ARG A 33 1.99 -20.25 21.60
N ARG A 34 0.77 -19.91 21.21
CA ARG A 34 0.47 -19.01 20.09
C ARG A 34 -0.26 -17.79 20.63
N ALA A 35 0.17 -16.61 20.19
CA ALA A 35 -0.51 -15.36 20.49
C ALA A 35 -0.53 -14.48 19.23
N SER A 36 -1.69 -13.92 18.90
CA SER A 36 -1.73 -12.88 17.88
C SER A 36 -1.01 -11.65 18.40
N ARG A 37 -0.06 -11.12 17.62
CA ARG A 37 0.60 -9.84 17.89
C ARG A 37 -0.24 -8.65 17.46
N ARG A 38 -1.32 -8.89 16.72
CA ARG A 38 -2.23 -7.86 16.21
C ARG A 38 -3.65 -8.13 16.65
N ASN A 39 -4.39 -7.06 16.92
CA ASN A 39 -5.80 -7.14 17.29
C ASN A 39 -6.74 -7.11 16.06
N SER A 40 -6.19 -6.83 14.88
CA SER A 40 -6.93 -6.78 13.62
C SER A 40 -6.08 -7.32 12.46
N VAL A 41 -6.79 -7.76 11.42
CA VAL A 41 -6.18 -8.16 10.15
C VAL A 41 -5.56 -6.93 9.48
N MET A 42 -4.33 -7.06 8.98
CA MET A 42 -3.74 -6.04 8.10
C MET A 42 -4.05 -6.39 6.65
N LYS A 43 -4.56 -5.42 5.92
CA LYS A 43 -4.84 -5.57 4.50
C LYS A 43 -3.70 -5.04 3.64
N SER A 44 -3.56 -5.61 2.46
CA SER A 44 -2.65 -5.14 1.42
C SER A 44 -3.39 -5.03 0.08
N TRP A 45 -2.93 -4.12 -0.77
CA TRP A 45 -3.54 -3.86 -2.08
C TRP A 45 -2.45 -3.63 -3.13
N GLU A 46 -2.76 -3.97 -4.38
CA GLU A 46 -1.98 -3.57 -5.55
C GLU A 46 -2.86 -2.69 -6.44
N LEU A 47 -2.44 -1.43 -6.63
CA LEU A 47 -3.10 -0.52 -7.56
C LEU A 47 -2.40 -0.60 -8.91
N ASP A 48 -3.11 -0.93 -9.99
CA ASP A 48 -2.59 -0.95 -11.36
C ASP A 48 -3.13 0.27 -12.13
N PHE A 49 -2.22 1.18 -12.44
CA PHE A 49 -2.47 2.32 -13.30
C PHE A 49 -1.90 2.01 -14.68
N ARG A 50 -2.72 1.87 -15.71
CA ARG A 50 -2.30 1.47 -17.06
C ARG A 50 -2.22 2.63 -18.06
N THR A 51 -2.94 3.71 -17.78
CA THR A 51 -3.14 4.81 -18.74
C THR A 51 -2.90 6.19 -18.12
N LEU A 52 -1.89 6.34 -17.27
CA LEU A 52 -1.56 7.63 -16.66
C LEU A 52 -1.15 8.65 -17.70
N THR A 53 -1.59 9.88 -17.49
CA THR A 53 -1.02 11.03 -18.20
C THR A 53 0.38 11.34 -17.65
N GLU A 54 1.16 12.10 -18.41
CA GLU A 54 2.48 12.56 -17.99
C GLU A 54 2.42 13.42 -16.71
N SER A 55 1.39 14.25 -16.56
CA SER A 55 1.17 15.05 -15.36
C SER A 55 0.85 14.18 -14.14
N ASP A 56 -0.01 13.17 -14.30
CA ASP A 56 -0.37 12.28 -13.19
C ASP A 56 0.83 11.42 -12.76
N ALA A 57 1.58 10.89 -13.73
CA ALA A 57 2.79 10.12 -13.45
C ALA A 57 3.82 10.96 -12.68
N THR A 58 4.04 12.21 -13.10
CA THR A 58 4.95 13.15 -12.42
C THR A 58 4.45 13.46 -11.01
N GLY A 59 3.16 13.72 -10.84
CA GLY A 59 2.56 14.00 -9.54
C GLY A 59 2.67 12.81 -8.58
N MET A 60 2.41 11.59 -9.05
CA MET A 60 2.60 10.36 -8.29
C MET A 60 4.06 10.14 -7.89
N GLN A 61 5.01 10.44 -8.78
CA GLN A 61 6.43 10.34 -8.48
C GLN A 61 6.85 11.35 -7.40
N ILE A 62 6.37 12.59 -7.48
CA ILE A 62 6.61 13.62 -6.46
C ILE A 62 6.02 13.18 -5.12
N PHE A 63 4.79 12.66 -5.11
CA PHE A 63 4.13 12.16 -3.90
C PHE A 63 4.94 11.01 -3.28
N PHE A 64 5.35 10.02 -4.09
CA PHE A 64 6.16 8.89 -3.64
C PHE A 64 7.48 9.34 -2.98
N ASN A 65 8.19 10.28 -3.62
CA ASN A 65 9.43 10.83 -3.09
C ASN A 65 9.19 11.64 -1.81
N ALA A 66 8.12 12.42 -1.75
CA ALA A 66 7.76 13.20 -0.57
C ALA A 66 7.41 12.32 0.64
N ARG A 67 6.91 11.09 0.44
CA ARG A 67 6.63 10.10 1.49
C ARG A 67 7.82 9.15 1.78
N LYS A 68 8.90 9.28 1.01
CA LYS A 68 10.13 8.48 1.12
C LYS A 68 9.87 6.97 1.02
N GLY A 69 9.06 6.56 0.04
CA GLY A 69 8.75 5.13 -0.17
C GLY A 69 8.00 4.52 1.01
N ARG A 70 8.52 3.45 1.60
CA ARG A 70 7.83 2.70 2.67
C ARG A 70 7.77 3.40 4.03
N PHE A 71 8.32 4.62 4.13
CA PHE A 71 8.52 5.31 5.40
C PHE A 71 7.25 5.96 5.96
N GLU A 72 6.62 6.86 5.20
CA GLU A 72 5.50 7.68 5.69
C GLU A 72 4.15 7.09 5.31
N ALA A 73 3.21 7.10 6.27
CA ALA A 73 1.82 6.71 6.03
C ALA A 73 0.99 7.86 5.47
N PHE A 74 -0.07 7.52 4.74
CA PHE A 74 -1.01 8.44 4.14
C PHE A 74 -2.41 7.85 4.09
N ASN A 75 -3.41 8.73 3.97
CA ASN A 75 -4.79 8.34 3.77
C ASN A 75 -5.01 7.94 2.32
N TRP A 76 -5.76 6.87 2.12
CA TRP A 76 -6.19 6.41 0.80
C TRP A 76 -7.61 5.84 0.90
N THR A 77 -8.47 6.22 -0.03
CA THR A 77 -9.84 5.69 -0.13
C THR A 77 -9.86 4.52 -1.10
N CYS A 78 -10.21 3.34 -0.60
CA CYS A 78 -10.31 2.13 -1.39
C CYS A 78 -11.52 2.20 -2.33
N LEU A 79 -11.31 1.98 -3.62
CA LEU A 79 -12.38 2.01 -4.62
C LEU A 79 -13.32 0.80 -4.56
N LEU A 80 -12.91 -0.29 -3.91
CA LEU A 80 -13.71 -1.53 -3.85
C LEU A 80 -14.83 -1.45 -2.80
N ASP A 81 -14.60 -0.72 -1.71
CA ASP A 81 -15.50 -0.65 -0.56
C ASP A 81 -15.79 0.79 -0.11
N SER A 82 -15.25 1.80 -0.81
CA SER A 82 -15.36 3.23 -0.47
C SER A 82 -14.86 3.60 0.93
N THR A 83 -14.06 2.75 1.56
CA THR A 83 -13.55 2.97 2.91
C THR A 83 -12.19 3.67 2.87
N GLN A 84 -11.99 4.65 3.75
CA GLN A 84 -10.70 5.29 3.93
C GLN A 84 -9.80 4.44 4.84
N TYR A 85 -8.60 4.14 4.36
CA TYR A 85 -7.57 3.42 5.07
C TYR A 85 -6.34 4.29 5.28
N LEU A 86 -5.70 4.13 6.44
CA LEU A 86 -4.34 4.59 6.65
C LEU A 86 -3.39 3.53 6.09
N VAL A 87 -2.62 3.90 5.07
CA VAL A 87 -1.74 2.99 4.34
C VAL A 87 -0.35 3.59 4.17
N ARG A 88 0.59 2.78 3.72
CA ARG A 88 1.88 3.23 3.21
C ARG A 88 2.26 2.43 1.96
N PHE A 89 3.23 2.91 1.21
CA PHE A 89 3.83 2.10 0.14
C PHE A 89 4.48 0.85 0.75
N ASP A 90 4.26 -0.32 0.17
CA ASP A 90 4.95 -1.57 0.57
C ASP A 90 6.29 -1.74 -0.16
N THR A 91 6.77 -0.69 -0.83
CA THR A 91 7.99 -0.69 -1.63
C THR A 91 8.74 0.64 -1.49
N ASP A 92 10.07 0.59 -1.63
CA ASP A 92 10.93 1.77 -1.80
C ASP A 92 11.24 2.09 -3.27
N LYS A 93 10.60 1.36 -4.19
CA LYS A 93 10.78 1.56 -5.62
C LYS A 93 9.44 1.47 -6.35
N LEU A 94 9.15 2.50 -7.13
CA LEU A 94 8.11 2.47 -8.17
C LEU A 94 8.76 2.53 -9.55
N THR A 95 8.20 1.78 -10.49
CA THR A 95 8.65 1.79 -11.88
C THR A 95 7.55 2.39 -12.74
N PHE A 96 7.88 3.50 -13.40
CA PHE A 96 6.97 4.17 -14.34
C PHE A 96 7.35 3.74 -15.76
N GLU A 97 6.57 2.82 -16.32
CA GLU A 97 6.78 2.28 -17.65
C GLU A 97 6.07 3.16 -18.68
N LYS A 98 6.77 3.59 -19.73
CA LYS A 98 6.15 4.32 -20.84
C LYS A 98 5.49 3.32 -21.78
N THR A 99 4.16 3.35 -21.89
CA THR A 99 3.37 2.39 -22.70
C THR A 99 2.92 2.96 -24.04
N GLY A 100 3.09 4.26 -24.26
CA GLY A 100 2.75 4.95 -25.51
C GLY A 100 3.16 6.41 -25.49
N ASN A 101 2.66 7.21 -26.44
CA ASN A 101 2.95 8.64 -26.44
C ASN A 101 2.27 9.31 -25.24
N LYS A 102 3.07 9.85 -24.31
CA LYS A 102 2.62 10.49 -23.05
C LYS A 102 1.71 9.63 -22.17
N ARG A 103 1.84 8.30 -22.26
CA ARG A 103 1.10 7.35 -21.41
C ARG A 103 2.06 6.50 -20.60
N PHE A 104 1.73 6.34 -19.33
CA PHE A 104 2.53 5.58 -18.37
C PHE A 104 1.71 4.49 -17.69
N ARG A 105 2.41 3.42 -17.33
CA ARG A 105 1.93 2.38 -16.44
C ARG A 105 2.77 2.34 -15.17
N VAL A 106 2.11 2.16 -14.04
CA VAL A 106 2.76 1.93 -12.74
C VAL A 106 1.89 1.03 -11.88
N ARG A 107 2.55 0.14 -11.15
CA ARG A 107 1.91 -0.63 -10.08
C ARG A 107 2.35 -0.08 -8.74
N VAL A 108 1.38 0.14 -7.86
CA VAL A 108 1.59 0.73 -6.55
C VAL A 108 1.11 -0.25 -5.50
N PRO A 109 2.04 -1.00 -4.87
CA PRO A 109 1.70 -1.86 -3.75
C PRO A 109 1.51 -1.00 -2.50
N LEU A 110 0.37 -1.18 -1.84
CA LEU A 110 -0.02 -0.50 -0.61
C LEU A 110 -0.22 -1.53 0.50
N ARG A 111 0.09 -1.12 1.72
CA ARG A 111 -0.17 -1.91 2.91
C ARG A 111 -0.78 -1.05 4.00
N GLN A 112 -1.80 -1.60 4.64
CA GLN A 112 -2.44 -0.97 5.79
C GLN A 112 -1.43 -0.82 6.93
N VAL A 113 -1.50 0.32 7.61
CA VAL A 113 -0.84 0.54 8.89
C VAL A 113 -1.90 0.66 9.99
N THR A 114 -1.61 0.05 11.12
CA THR A 114 -2.34 0.31 12.36
C THR A 114 -1.92 1.67 12.90
N ALA A 115 -2.91 2.50 13.21
CA ALA A 115 -2.72 3.73 13.98
C ALA A 115 -2.22 3.43 15.41
#